data_AF-A0A329VKA0-F1
#
_entry.id   AF-A0A329VKA0-F1
#
_cell.length_a   1.000
_cell.length_b   1.000
_cell.length_c   1.000
_cell.angle_alpha   90.00
_cell.angle_beta   90.00
_cell.angle_gamma   90.00
#
_symmetry.space_group_name_H-M   'P 1'
#
loop_
_entity.id
_entity.type
_entity.pdbx_description
1 polymer ?
#
loop_
_entity_poly.entity_id
_entity_poly.type
_entity_poly.pdbx_seq_one_letter_code
_entity_poly.pdbx_strand_id
1 'polypeptide(L)'
;MSGGLYSYNADFSAAIDGYPKGVIVASSDGSKIWWNGVEDNNTDPDSTSVSGWKNLLADPNGLFLQKANNLSDINNKATARNNLGLGEIATQDFIPDATLIEKGITQLTDKTGNSNTLAATQKLVSDVNDNANNKLAKNQNGADVFNKTEFVKNIGLSEMVELAKGAVPNSRKINGKPLTGDISLNAGDVGSYAKSESDNTWRIRLISAIFQKGGQLL
;
A
#
# COMPACT_ATOMS: atom_id res chain seq x y z
N MET A 1 -32.84 52.67 42.43
CA MET A 1 -32.29 51.37 42.00
C MET A 1 -30.77 51.46 42.09
N SER A 2 -30.14 50.75 43.02
CA SER A 2 -28.69 50.73 43.17
C SER A 2 -28.14 49.60 42.31
N GLY A 3 -27.35 49.95 41.27
CA GLY A 3 -26.68 48.98 40.40
C GLY A 3 -26.78 49.21 38.88
N GLY A 4 -27.47 50.26 38.40
CA GLY A 4 -27.56 50.56 36.97
C GLY A 4 -26.37 51.36 36.44
N LEU A 5 -26.07 51.22 35.14
CA LEU A 5 -25.21 52.16 34.41
C LEU A 5 -25.83 53.57 34.46
N TYR A 6 -25.01 54.59 34.66
CA TYR A 6 -25.47 55.98 34.70
C TYR A 6 -25.75 56.48 33.27
N SER A 7 -26.88 57.16 33.07
CA SER A 7 -27.15 57.86 31.81
C SER A 7 -26.32 59.14 31.71
N TYR A 8 -26.16 59.64 30.48
CA TYR A 8 -25.57 60.96 30.26
C TYR A 8 -26.33 62.04 31.05
N ASN A 9 -25.58 62.93 31.71
CA ASN A 9 -26.12 64.07 32.44
C ASN A 9 -25.38 65.33 31.99
N ALA A 10 -26.12 66.25 31.35
CA ALA A 10 -25.56 67.48 30.79
C ALA A 10 -24.98 68.41 31.87
N ASP A 11 -25.63 68.53 33.01
CA ASP A 11 -25.16 69.38 34.12
C ASP A 11 -23.85 68.85 34.69
N PHE A 12 -23.78 67.54 34.90
CA PHE A 12 -22.56 66.87 35.34
C PHE A 12 -21.46 67.03 34.30
N SER A 13 -21.75 66.75 33.02
CA SER A 13 -20.81 66.91 31.91
C SER A 13 -20.23 68.32 31.87
N ALA A 14 -21.06 69.36 31.98
CA ALA A 14 -20.60 70.75 32.03
C ALA A 14 -19.75 71.05 33.28
N ALA A 15 -20.09 70.46 34.44
CA ALA A 15 -19.34 70.67 35.69
C ALA A 15 -17.95 70.02 35.69
N ILE A 16 -17.72 69.02 34.82
CA ILE A 16 -16.44 68.32 34.70
C ILE A 16 -15.69 68.62 33.39
N ASP A 17 -16.09 69.66 32.66
CA ASP A 17 -15.53 70.03 31.35
C ASP A 17 -15.65 68.92 30.27
N GLY A 18 -16.68 68.07 30.40
CA GLY A 18 -16.97 66.98 29.47
C GLY A 18 -16.63 65.61 30.03
N TYR A 19 -17.26 64.57 29.50
CA TYR A 19 -16.91 63.21 29.90
C TYR A 19 -15.53 62.82 29.35
N PRO A 20 -14.61 62.25 30.16
CA PRO A 20 -13.33 61.74 29.67
C PRO A 20 -13.49 60.57 28.70
N LYS A 21 -12.46 60.30 27.89
CA LYS A 21 -12.42 59.13 27.02
C LYS A 21 -12.49 57.85 27.83
N GLY A 22 -13.21 56.85 27.30
CA GLY A 22 -13.36 55.55 27.95
C GLY A 22 -14.59 55.43 28.85
N VAL A 23 -15.25 56.55 29.18
CA VAL A 23 -16.50 56.54 29.94
C VAL A 23 -17.57 55.73 29.23
N ILE A 24 -18.33 54.95 30.01
CA ILE A 24 -19.50 54.21 29.55
C ILE A 24 -20.74 54.80 30.20
N VAL A 25 -21.74 55.17 29.39
CA VAL A 25 -23.04 55.65 29.85
C VAL A 25 -24.17 54.84 29.21
N ALA A 26 -25.30 54.72 29.89
CA ALA A 26 -26.52 54.18 29.28
C ALA A 26 -27.27 55.27 28.50
N SER A 27 -28.03 54.89 27.49
CA SER A 27 -29.05 55.79 26.94
C SER A 27 -30.12 56.10 27.99
N SER A 28 -30.80 57.23 27.80
CA SER A 28 -31.96 57.66 28.58
C SER A 28 -33.10 56.63 28.60
N ASP A 29 -33.27 55.88 27.50
CA ASP A 29 -34.24 54.78 27.37
C ASP A 29 -33.70 53.40 27.81
N GLY A 30 -32.41 53.33 28.19
CA GLY A 30 -31.74 52.08 28.58
C GLY A 30 -31.51 51.08 27.45
N SER A 31 -31.86 51.40 26.20
CA SER A 31 -31.72 50.50 25.05
C SER A 31 -30.31 50.42 24.47
N LYS A 32 -29.44 51.40 24.76
CA LYS A 32 -28.08 51.51 24.23
C LYS A 32 -27.08 51.66 25.37
N ILE A 33 -25.87 51.16 25.13
CA ILE A 33 -24.70 51.43 25.95
C ILE A 33 -23.72 52.20 25.08
N TRP A 34 -23.39 53.41 25.51
CA TRP A 34 -22.52 54.32 24.80
C TRP A 34 -21.13 54.30 25.43
N TRP A 35 -20.10 54.20 24.61
CA TRP A 35 -18.70 54.36 25.01
C TRP A 35 -18.13 55.64 24.40
N ASN A 36 -17.52 56.46 25.24
CA ASN A 36 -16.90 57.69 24.81
C ASN A 36 -15.53 57.42 24.18
N GLY A 37 -15.37 57.78 22.92
CA GLY A 37 -14.12 57.63 22.17
C GLY A 37 -13.21 58.86 22.18
N VAL A 38 -13.66 60.00 22.72
CA VAL A 38 -12.94 61.29 22.70
C VAL A 38 -12.83 61.86 24.12
N GLU A 39 -11.82 62.69 24.39
CA GLU A 39 -11.73 63.43 25.67
C GLU A 39 -12.74 64.58 25.70
N ASP A 40 -13.04 65.06 26.91
CA ASP A 40 -13.83 66.28 27.16
C ASP A 40 -15.14 66.31 26.35
N ASN A 41 -15.85 65.18 26.31
CA ASN A 41 -17.04 65.05 25.47
C ASN A 41 -18.28 65.63 26.17
N ASN A 42 -18.70 66.81 25.73
CA ASN A 42 -19.92 67.47 26.20
C ASN A 42 -21.17 67.14 25.38
N THR A 43 -21.05 66.34 24.31
CA THR A 43 -22.19 66.05 23.42
C THR A 43 -23.12 65.00 24.02
N ASP A 44 -24.43 65.15 23.82
CA ASP A 44 -25.42 64.16 24.23
C ASP A 44 -25.38 62.92 23.31
N PRO A 45 -25.09 61.71 23.84
CA PRO A 45 -25.03 60.48 23.06
C PRO A 45 -26.38 60.04 22.47
N ASP A 46 -27.53 60.50 22.98
CA ASP A 46 -28.85 60.16 22.45
C ASP A 46 -29.37 61.20 21.44
N SER A 47 -28.57 62.22 21.13
CA SER A 47 -28.93 63.21 20.11
C SER A 47 -28.94 62.64 18.69
N THR A 48 -29.59 63.33 17.75
CA THR A 48 -29.63 62.92 16.34
C THR A 48 -28.29 63.06 15.61
N SER A 49 -27.31 63.73 16.24
CA SER A 49 -25.99 64.02 15.69
C SER A 49 -24.90 63.56 16.68
N VAL A 50 -24.91 62.27 16.97
CA VAL A 50 -23.98 61.64 17.92
C VAL A 50 -22.52 61.81 17.46
N SER A 51 -21.71 62.51 18.25
CA SER A 51 -20.27 62.71 18.00
C SER A 51 -19.45 62.10 19.13
N GLY A 52 -18.35 61.42 18.80
CA GLY A 52 -17.43 60.84 19.79
C GLY A 52 -17.94 59.61 20.55
N TRP A 53 -19.25 59.34 20.57
CA TRP A 53 -19.84 58.17 21.22
C TRP A 53 -19.99 56.96 20.28
N LYS A 54 -19.72 55.76 20.78
CA LYS A 54 -19.96 54.49 20.09
C LYS A 54 -20.99 53.66 20.81
N ASN A 55 -22.05 53.24 20.11
CA ASN A 55 -23.02 52.31 20.67
C ASN A 55 -22.43 50.89 20.67
N LEU A 56 -22.18 50.34 21.85
CA LEU A 56 -21.63 48.99 22.03
C LEU A 56 -22.64 47.89 21.64
N LEU A 57 -23.94 48.18 21.69
CA LEU A 57 -24.99 47.19 21.45
C LEU A 57 -25.50 47.15 20.01
N ALA A 58 -25.42 48.27 19.27
CA ALA A 58 -25.81 48.30 17.85
C ALA A 58 -24.66 47.95 16.89
N ASP A 59 -23.44 47.81 17.42
CA ASP A 59 -22.17 47.65 16.69
C ASP A 59 -22.17 48.24 15.25
N PRO A 60 -22.39 49.55 15.09
CA PRO A 60 -22.50 50.17 13.78
C PRO A 60 -21.15 50.28 13.04
N ASN A 61 -20.04 49.93 13.71
CA ASN A 61 -18.67 50.09 13.20
C ASN A 61 -17.90 48.78 13.08
N GLY A 62 -18.54 47.62 13.28
CA GLY A 62 -17.90 46.30 13.15
C GLY A 62 -16.79 46.05 14.17
N LEU A 63 -16.97 46.52 15.41
CA LEU A 63 -16.07 46.22 16.52
C LEU A 63 -16.09 44.72 16.84
N PHE A 64 -17.21 44.06 16.59
CA PHE A 64 -17.40 42.62 16.73
C PHE A 64 -17.96 42.03 15.43
N LEU A 65 -17.75 40.73 15.23
CA LEU A 65 -18.46 40.00 14.18
C LEU A 65 -19.89 39.74 14.65
N GLN A 66 -20.87 40.11 13.83
CA GLN A 66 -22.27 39.89 14.14
C GLN A 66 -22.69 38.51 13.65
N LYS A 67 -23.19 37.67 14.56
CA LYS A 67 -23.67 36.31 14.25
C LYS A 67 -24.68 36.31 13.09
N ALA A 68 -25.55 37.32 13.00
CA ALA A 68 -26.59 37.40 11.98
C ALA A 68 -26.04 37.62 10.56
N ASN A 69 -24.82 38.18 10.44
CA ASN A 69 -24.23 38.53 9.15
C ASN A 69 -23.50 37.36 8.47
N ASN A 70 -23.42 36.18 9.10
CA ASN A 70 -22.75 35.01 8.53
C ASN A 70 -21.37 35.34 7.94
N LEU A 71 -20.57 36.13 8.68
CA LEU A 71 -19.22 36.56 8.29
C LEU A 71 -19.14 37.54 7.10
N SER A 72 -20.27 38.05 6.59
CA SER A 72 -20.28 39.07 5.53
C SER A 72 -19.65 40.38 5.99
N ASP A 73 -19.62 40.62 7.29
CA ASP A 73 -19.02 41.77 7.99
C ASP A 73 -17.53 41.60 8.35
N ILE A 74 -16.88 40.50 7.92
CA ILE A 74 -15.41 40.43 7.97
C ILE A 74 -14.83 41.54 7.07
N ASN A 75 -14.07 42.44 7.68
CA ASN A 75 -13.40 43.58 7.02
C ASN A 75 -12.49 43.15 5.85
N ASN A 76 -11.62 42.16 6.07
CA ASN A 76 -10.76 41.61 5.03
C ASN A 76 -10.91 40.09 4.94
N LYS A 77 -11.84 39.65 4.08
CA LYS A 77 -12.14 38.24 3.86
C LYS A 77 -10.93 37.46 3.32
N ALA A 78 -10.09 38.09 2.50
CA ALA A 78 -8.89 37.45 1.96
C ALA A 78 -7.86 37.15 3.07
N THR A 79 -7.55 38.15 3.91
CA THR A 79 -6.66 37.95 5.06
C THR A 79 -7.24 36.95 6.06
N ALA A 80 -8.56 36.96 6.31
CA ALA A 80 -9.19 35.98 7.17
C ALA A 80 -9.02 34.53 6.66
N ARG A 81 -9.22 34.29 5.35
CA ARG A 81 -8.98 32.97 4.74
C ARG A 81 -7.52 32.54 4.81
N ASN A 82 -6.59 33.48 4.62
CA ASN A 82 -5.15 33.21 4.74
C ASN A 82 -4.76 32.83 6.18
N ASN A 83 -5.28 33.54 7.18
CA ASN A 83 -5.03 33.23 8.59
C ASN A 83 -5.56 31.84 9.00
N LEU A 84 -6.63 31.37 8.34
CA LEU A 84 -7.17 30.02 8.52
C LEU A 84 -6.43 28.95 7.70
N GLY A 85 -5.47 29.34 6.86
CA GLY A 85 -4.76 28.42 5.96
C GLY A 85 -5.62 27.84 4.83
N LEU A 86 -6.80 28.40 4.57
CA LEU A 86 -7.73 27.93 3.53
C LEU A 86 -7.34 28.42 2.13
N GLY A 87 -6.63 29.56 2.06
CA GLY A 87 -6.16 30.15 0.80
C GLY A 87 -7.27 30.37 -0.22
N GLU A 88 -7.00 30.00 -1.47
CA GLU A 88 -7.93 30.12 -2.60
C GLU A 88 -8.97 28.98 -2.65
N ILE A 89 -8.77 27.88 -1.91
CA ILE A 89 -9.73 26.75 -1.89
C ILE A 89 -11.08 27.22 -1.34
N ALA A 90 -11.08 28.12 -0.37
CA ALA A 90 -12.31 28.67 0.21
C ALA A 90 -13.07 29.65 -0.70
N THR A 91 -12.58 29.92 -1.91
CA THR A 91 -13.31 30.68 -2.94
C THR A 91 -13.71 29.85 -4.16
N GLN A 92 -13.38 28.55 -4.18
CA GLN A 92 -13.79 27.66 -5.26
C GLN A 92 -15.25 27.24 -5.05
N ASP A 93 -16.09 27.42 -6.06
CA ASP A 93 -17.48 26.96 -6.06
C ASP A 93 -17.58 25.42 -6.16
N PHE A 94 -16.58 24.80 -6.78
CA PHE A 94 -16.45 23.36 -6.95
C PHE A 94 -14.98 22.95 -6.84
N ILE A 95 -14.69 21.87 -6.12
CA ILE A 95 -13.37 21.25 -6.07
C ILE A 95 -13.43 19.98 -6.95
N PRO A 96 -12.72 19.94 -8.09
CA PRO A 96 -12.76 18.78 -8.97
C PRO A 96 -12.06 17.56 -8.37
N ASP A 97 -12.47 16.38 -8.83
CA ASP A 97 -11.70 15.15 -8.63
C ASP A 97 -10.36 15.27 -9.36
N ALA A 98 -9.29 14.68 -8.79
CA ALA A 98 -8.02 14.66 -9.51
C ALA A 98 -8.12 13.78 -10.76
N THR A 99 -7.49 14.24 -11.84
CA THR A 99 -7.36 13.49 -13.09
C THR A 99 -5.87 13.30 -13.41
N LEU A 100 -5.57 12.62 -14.52
CA LEU A 100 -4.19 12.50 -14.99
C LEU A 100 -3.59 13.82 -15.49
N ILE A 101 -4.40 14.87 -15.65
CA ILE A 101 -3.98 16.17 -16.21
C ILE A 101 -4.29 17.36 -15.29
N GLU A 102 -5.22 17.22 -14.36
CA GLU A 102 -5.68 18.28 -13.47
C GLU A 102 -5.62 17.81 -12.01
N LYS A 103 -5.11 18.68 -11.13
CA LYS A 103 -5.05 18.41 -9.69
C LYS A 103 -6.45 18.53 -9.08
N GLY A 104 -6.77 17.65 -8.15
CA GLY A 104 -8.04 17.64 -7.43
C GLY A 104 -7.97 16.79 -6.17
N ILE A 105 -9.12 16.50 -5.55
CA ILE A 105 -9.20 15.59 -4.40
C ILE A 105 -9.43 14.16 -4.92
N THR A 106 -8.85 13.15 -4.25
CA THR A 106 -9.10 11.72 -4.55
C THR A 106 -9.40 10.96 -3.27
N GLN A 107 -10.22 9.92 -3.37
CA GLN A 107 -10.44 8.98 -2.27
C GLN A 107 -9.42 7.85 -2.33
N LEU A 108 -8.99 7.34 -1.18
CA LEU A 108 -8.01 6.25 -1.12
C LEU A 108 -8.69 4.88 -1.09
N THR A 109 -8.03 3.86 -1.66
CA THR A 109 -8.44 2.45 -1.59
C THR A 109 -7.32 1.54 -1.08
N ASP A 110 -7.71 0.53 -0.31
CA ASP A 110 -6.87 -0.58 0.16
C ASP A 110 -7.14 -1.87 -0.64
N LYS A 111 -7.98 -1.82 -1.67
CA LYS A 111 -8.32 -2.95 -2.55
C LYS A 111 -7.86 -2.71 -3.98
N THR A 112 -7.42 -3.78 -4.64
CA THR A 112 -7.27 -3.78 -6.10
C THR A 112 -8.64 -3.79 -6.78
N GLY A 113 -8.71 -3.26 -8.00
CA GLY A 113 -9.96 -3.15 -8.74
C GLY A 113 -9.79 -2.33 -10.03
N ASN A 114 -10.90 -1.89 -10.59
CA ASN A 114 -10.99 -1.13 -11.84
C ASN A 114 -11.55 0.29 -11.63
N SER A 115 -11.33 0.89 -10.46
CA SER A 115 -11.80 2.25 -10.18
C SER A 115 -10.94 3.30 -10.88
N ASN A 116 -11.60 4.32 -11.44
CA ASN A 116 -10.96 5.51 -12.01
C ASN A 116 -11.06 6.73 -11.07
N THR A 117 -11.68 6.58 -9.89
CA THR A 117 -11.91 7.66 -8.92
C THR A 117 -11.21 7.43 -7.58
N LEU A 118 -10.63 6.25 -7.38
CA LEU A 118 -9.90 5.88 -6.16
C LEU A 118 -8.39 5.79 -6.45
N ALA A 119 -7.58 6.38 -5.57
CA ALA A 119 -6.14 6.25 -5.58
C ALA A 119 -5.70 5.10 -4.65
N ALA A 120 -4.76 4.27 -5.12
CA ALA A 120 -4.21 3.18 -4.31
C ALA A 120 -3.44 3.74 -3.11
N THR A 121 -3.65 3.17 -1.91
CA THR A 121 -2.80 3.46 -0.76
C THR A 121 -1.40 2.91 -0.97
N GLN A 122 -0.39 3.54 -0.35
CA GLN A 122 0.99 3.05 -0.39
C GLN A 122 1.10 1.60 0.08
N LYS A 123 0.34 1.21 1.11
CA LYS A 123 0.32 -0.16 1.61
C LYS A 123 -0.14 -1.15 0.53
N LEU A 124 -1.23 -0.83 -0.18
CA LEU A 124 -1.72 -1.67 -1.27
C LEU A 124 -0.67 -1.84 -2.37
N VAL A 125 0.03 -0.76 -2.73
CA VAL A 125 1.10 -0.80 -3.75
C VAL A 125 2.25 -1.70 -3.29
N SER A 126 2.67 -1.60 -2.02
CA SER A 126 3.70 -2.47 -1.46
C SER A 126 3.26 -3.93 -1.43
N ASP A 127 2.05 -4.23 -0.95
CA ASP A 127 1.53 -5.61 -0.89
C ASP A 127 1.48 -6.25 -2.29
N VAL A 128 1.08 -5.50 -3.33
CA VAL A 128 1.07 -5.95 -4.73
C VAL A 128 2.49 -6.17 -5.26
N ASN A 129 3.42 -5.27 -4.94
CA ASN A 129 4.83 -5.40 -5.32
C ASN A 129 5.49 -6.62 -4.67
N ASP A 130 5.22 -6.87 -3.40
CA ASP A 130 5.74 -8.03 -2.67
C ASP A 130 5.18 -9.34 -3.23
N ASN A 131 3.90 -9.39 -3.57
CA ASN A 131 3.31 -10.52 -4.30
C ASN A 131 4.01 -10.75 -5.66
N ALA A 132 4.32 -9.69 -6.40
CA ALA A 132 5.05 -9.81 -7.66
C ALA A 132 6.49 -10.33 -7.45
N ASN A 133 7.21 -9.83 -6.45
CA ASN A 133 8.57 -10.25 -6.13
C ASN A 133 8.67 -11.69 -5.62
N ASN A 134 7.58 -12.23 -5.05
CA ASN A 134 7.52 -13.61 -4.58
C ASN A 134 7.22 -14.64 -5.70
N LYS A 135 7.05 -14.21 -6.95
CA LYS A 135 6.87 -15.10 -8.12
C LYS A 135 8.21 -15.44 -8.78
N LEU A 136 8.24 -16.57 -9.50
CA LEU A 136 9.41 -16.97 -10.28
C LEU A 136 9.71 -15.95 -11.37
N ALA A 137 10.97 -15.50 -11.42
CA ALA A 137 11.46 -14.53 -12.37
C ALA A 137 11.90 -15.22 -13.67
N LYS A 138 11.34 -14.79 -14.80
CA LYS A 138 11.59 -15.41 -16.12
C LYS A 138 13.07 -15.40 -16.51
N ASN A 139 13.78 -14.32 -16.20
CA ASN A 139 15.21 -14.17 -16.49
C ASN A 139 16.10 -15.06 -15.62
N GLN A 140 15.59 -15.63 -14.53
CA GLN A 140 16.30 -16.59 -13.69
C GLN A 140 16.22 -18.02 -14.23
N ASN A 141 15.35 -18.28 -15.22
CA ASN A 141 15.17 -19.61 -15.82
C ASN A 141 14.98 -20.73 -14.76
N GLY A 142 14.26 -20.45 -13.68
CA GLY A 142 14.00 -21.40 -12.59
C GLY A 142 15.15 -21.58 -11.59
N ALA A 143 16.22 -20.79 -11.68
CA ALA A 143 17.29 -20.79 -10.68
C ALA A 143 16.78 -20.45 -9.27
N ASP A 144 15.73 -19.62 -9.20
CA ASP A 144 15.02 -19.08 -8.04
C ASP A 144 13.90 -20.00 -7.49
N VAL A 145 13.74 -21.20 -8.03
CA VAL A 145 12.88 -22.22 -7.41
C VAL A 145 13.48 -22.65 -6.07
N PHE A 146 12.74 -22.41 -4.98
CA PHE A 146 13.19 -22.71 -3.61
C PHE A 146 13.52 -24.19 -3.39
N ASN A 147 12.59 -25.10 -3.72
CA ASN A 147 12.78 -26.54 -3.61
C ASN A 147 12.69 -27.21 -4.98
N LYS A 148 13.84 -27.36 -5.64
CA LYS A 148 13.94 -27.93 -6.99
C LYS A 148 13.52 -29.40 -7.04
N THR A 149 13.77 -30.17 -5.98
CA THR A 149 13.37 -31.60 -5.91
C THR A 149 11.85 -31.75 -5.85
N GLU A 150 11.17 -30.98 -5.00
CA GLU A 150 9.70 -30.99 -4.94
C GLU A 150 9.10 -30.44 -6.23
N PHE A 151 9.74 -29.43 -6.84
CA PHE A 151 9.32 -28.93 -8.16
C PHE A 151 9.36 -30.03 -9.22
N VAL A 152 10.47 -30.79 -9.32
CA VAL A 152 10.63 -31.94 -10.23
C VAL A 152 9.56 -33.01 -10.01
N LYS A 153 9.18 -33.25 -8.75
CA LYS A 153 8.09 -34.15 -8.38
C LYS A 153 6.72 -33.61 -8.80
N ASN A 154 6.44 -32.33 -8.56
CA ASN A 154 5.17 -31.68 -8.92
C ASN A 154 4.95 -31.62 -10.44
N ILE A 155 6.02 -31.58 -11.24
CA ILE A 155 5.95 -31.69 -12.71
C ILE A 155 5.93 -33.15 -13.22
N GLY A 156 5.95 -34.15 -12.32
CA GLY A 156 5.82 -35.56 -12.67
C GLY A 156 7.10 -36.23 -13.19
N LEU A 157 8.28 -35.63 -13.00
CA LEU A 157 9.55 -36.16 -13.53
C LEU A 157 10.32 -37.05 -12.54
N SER A 158 9.80 -37.32 -11.34
CA SER A 158 10.51 -38.11 -10.33
C SER A 158 10.88 -39.52 -10.82
N GLU A 159 9.92 -40.25 -11.41
CA GLU A 159 10.17 -41.60 -11.92
C GLU A 159 11.19 -41.58 -13.07
N MET A 160 11.08 -40.62 -13.98
CA MET A 160 12.04 -40.45 -15.08
C MET A 160 13.46 -40.24 -14.57
N VAL A 161 13.65 -39.42 -13.53
CA VAL A 161 14.96 -39.18 -12.93
C VAL A 161 15.53 -40.47 -12.33
N GLU A 162 14.72 -41.26 -11.64
CA GLU A 162 15.17 -42.54 -11.05
C GLU A 162 15.49 -43.59 -12.12
N LEU A 163 14.63 -43.74 -13.15
CA LEU A 163 14.89 -44.62 -14.29
C LEU A 163 16.15 -44.22 -15.05
N ALA A 164 16.38 -42.93 -15.25
CA ALA A 164 17.57 -42.42 -15.94
C ALA A 164 18.87 -42.68 -15.15
N LYS A 165 18.84 -42.59 -13.82
CA LYS A 165 20.01 -42.93 -12.97
C LYS A 165 20.41 -44.40 -13.08
N GLY A 166 19.44 -45.30 -13.28
CA GLY A 166 19.65 -46.73 -13.43
C GLY A 166 19.91 -47.20 -14.87
N ALA A 167 19.82 -46.30 -15.86
CA ALA A 167 19.94 -46.66 -17.27
C ALA A 167 21.37 -47.11 -17.64
N VAL A 168 21.47 -48.16 -18.45
CA VAL A 168 22.75 -48.59 -19.05
C VAL A 168 23.07 -47.64 -20.21
N PRO A 169 24.22 -46.91 -20.19
CA PRO A 169 24.56 -46.01 -21.29
C PRO A 169 24.83 -46.76 -22.59
N ASN A 170 24.35 -46.23 -23.72
CA ASN A 170 24.57 -46.82 -25.06
C ASN A 170 26.05 -46.89 -25.46
N SER A 171 26.92 -46.14 -24.79
CA SER A 171 28.38 -46.18 -24.98
C SER A 171 29.06 -47.33 -24.22
N ARG A 172 28.35 -48.00 -23.30
CA ARG A 172 28.88 -49.16 -22.59
C ARG A 172 29.09 -50.31 -23.57
N LYS A 173 30.27 -50.92 -23.49
CA LYS A 173 30.68 -52.04 -24.32
C LYS A 173 31.06 -53.23 -23.45
N ILE A 174 30.85 -54.43 -23.99
CA ILE A 174 31.44 -55.67 -23.48
C ILE A 174 32.38 -56.18 -24.58
N ASN A 175 33.66 -56.33 -24.25
CA ASN A 175 34.68 -56.77 -25.20
C ASN A 175 34.67 -55.99 -26.54
N GLY A 176 34.56 -54.66 -26.47
CA GLY A 176 34.52 -53.78 -27.65
C GLY A 176 33.19 -53.72 -28.41
N LYS A 177 32.21 -54.60 -28.09
CA LYS A 177 30.89 -54.62 -28.73
C LYS A 177 29.86 -53.80 -27.92
N PRO A 178 29.01 -52.99 -28.58
CA PRO A 178 28.02 -52.15 -27.91
C PRO A 178 26.85 -52.98 -27.34
N LEU A 179 26.22 -52.48 -26.28
CA LEU A 179 25.02 -53.09 -25.66
C LEU A 179 23.73 -52.55 -26.30
N THR A 180 23.42 -53.01 -27.51
CA THR A 180 22.23 -52.56 -28.27
C THR A 180 20.99 -53.44 -28.06
N GLY A 181 21.09 -54.49 -27.25
CA GLY A 181 20.03 -55.45 -26.95
C GLY A 181 20.51 -56.52 -25.95
N ASP A 182 19.70 -57.57 -25.75
CA ASP A 182 20.03 -58.67 -24.85
C ASP A 182 21.29 -59.41 -25.28
N ILE A 183 22.13 -59.81 -24.31
CA ILE A 183 23.31 -60.63 -24.56
C ILE A 183 22.93 -62.09 -24.33
N SER A 184 22.92 -62.87 -25.40
CA SER A 184 22.86 -64.34 -25.32
C SER A 184 24.27 -64.90 -25.46
N LEU A 185 24.73 -65.68 -24.47
CA LEU A 185 26.03 -66.37 -24.50
C LEU A 185 25.81 -67.88 -24.63
N ASN A 186 26.48 -68.52 -25.59
CA ASN A 186 26.57 -69.97 -25.71
C ASN A 186 27.96 -70.47 -25.27
N ALA A 187 28.15 -71.80 -25.26
CA ALA A 187 29.41 -72.42 -24.82
C ALA A 187 30.61 -71.94 -25.67
N GLY A 188 30.41 -71.73 -26.97
CA GLY A 188 31.43 -71.19 -27.87
C GLY A 188 31.84 -69.75 -27.53
N ASP A 189 30.90 -68.90 -27.11
CA ASP A 189 31.18 -67.50 -26.76
C ASP A 189 32.11 -67.35 -25.55
N VAL A 190 32.17 -68.35 -24.67
CA VAL A 190 32.99 -68.35 -23.44
C VAL A 190 34.14 -69.37 -23.47
N GLY A 191 34.41 -69.99 -24.63
CA GLY A 191 35.49 -70.98 -24.77
C GLY A 191 35.25 -72.28 -23.97
N SER A 192 33.99 -72.62 -23.74
CA SER A 192 33.57 -73.83 -23.04
C SER A 192 33.02 -74.87 -24.02
N TYR A 193 32.96 -76.14 -23.60
CA TYR A 193 32.30 -77.20 -24.36
C TYR A 193 30.79 -77.13 -24.18
N ALA A 194 30.04 -77.32 -25.27
CA ALA A 194 28.61 -77.55 -25.16
C ALA A 194 28.34 -78.83 -24.36
N LYS A 195 27.17 -78.90 -23.71
CA LYS A 195 26.78 -80.06 -22.92
C LYS A 195 26.87 -81.36 -23.74
N SER A 196 26.39 -81.35 -24.99
CA SER A 196 26.47 -82.50 -25.89
C SER A 196 27.91 -82.94 -26.19
N GLU A 197 28.86 -82.01 -26.33
CA GLU A 197 30.26 -82.32 -26.60
C GLU A 197 30.93 -82.94 -25.38
N SER A 198 30.65 -82.38 -24.20
CA SER A 198 31.08 -82.95 -22.93
C SER A 198 30.53 -84.37 -22.77
N ASP A 199 29.20 -84.52 -22.91
CA ASP A 199 28.51 -85.80 -22.78
C ASP A 199 29.09 -86.85 -23.75
N ASN A 200 29.36 -86.47 -25.00
CA ASN A 200 29.99 -87.36 -25.98
C ASN A 200 31.41 -87.74 -25.58
N THR A 201 32.22 -86.78 -25.11
CA THR A 201 33.60 -87.04 -24.65
C THR A 201 33.61 -88.01 -23.46
N TRP A 202 32.71 -87.81 -22.50
CA TRP A 202 32.54 -88.71 -21.35
C TRP A 202 32.07 -90.10 -21.78
N ARG A 203 31.09 -90.20 -22.69
CA ARG A 203 30.61 -91.49 -23.21
C ARG A 203 31.71 -92.26 -23.94
N ILE A 204 32.50 -91.59 -24.78
CA ILE A 204 33.64 -92.21 -25.48
C ILE A 204 34.68 -92.70 -24.48
N ARG A 205 35.07 -91.86 -23.50
CA ARG A 205 36.04 -92.25 -22.46
C ARG A 205 35.55 -93.43 -21.61
N LEU A 206 34.26 -93.45 -21.25
CA LEU A 206 33.66 -94.55 -20.50
C LEU A 206 33.71 -95.86 -21.30
N ILE A 207 33.31 -95.81 -22.58
CA ILE A 207 33.36 -96.97 -23.49
C ILE A 207 34.81 -97.46 -23.66
N SER A 208 35.77 -96.58 -23.93
CA SER A 208 37.19 -96.93 -24.04
C SER A 208 37.76 -97.53 -22.76
N ALA A 209 37.40 -97.00 -21.58
CA ALA A 209 37.84 -97.54 -20.29
C ALA A 209 37.29 -98.95 -20.02
N ILE A 210 36.04 -99.23 -20.45
CA ILE A 210 35.45 -100.57 -20.39
C ILE A 210 36.22 -101.53 -21.31
N PHE A 211 36.51 -101.14 -22.55
CA PHE A 211 37.25 -101.99 -23.49
C PHE A 211 38.71 -102.24 -23.06
N GLN A 212 39.41 -101.24 -22.50
CA GLN A 212 40.78 -101.43 -21.98
C GLN A 212 40.84 -102.37 -20.77
N LYS A 213 39.86 -102.33 -19.86
CA LYS A 213 39.79 -103.27 -18.72
C LYS A 213 39.34 -104.67 -19.13
N GLY A 214 38.50 -104.80 -20.16
CA GLY A 214 38.07 -106.09 -20.70
C GLY A 214 39.17 -106.85 -21.46
N GLY A 215 40.14 -106.14 -22.04
CA GLY A 215 41.27 -106.74 -22.77
C GLY A 215 42.45 -107.19 -21.89
N GLN A 216 42.42 -106.98 -20.57
CA GLN A 216 43.46 -107.43 -19.62
C GLN A 216 43.09 -108.71 -18.86
N LEU A 217 42.01 -109.39 -19.23
CA LEU A 217 41.47 -110.57 -18.53
C LEU A 217 41.40 -111.85 -19.39
N LEU A 218 42.19 -111.93 -20.47
CA LEU A 218 42.39 -113.16 -21.27
C LEU A 218 43.87 -113.36 -21.58
#